data_AF-K5WGW8-F1
#
_entry.id   AF-K5WGW8-F1
#
_cell.length_a   1.000
_cell.length_b   1.000
_cell.length_c   1.000
_cell.angle_alpha   90.00
_cell.angle_beta   90.00
_cell.angle_gamma   90.00
#
_symmetry.space_group_name_H-M   'P 1'
#
loop_
_entity.id
_entity.type
_entity.pdbx_description
1 polymer ?
#
loop_
_entity_poly.entity_id
_entity_poly.type
_entity_poly.pdbx_seq_one_letter_code
_entity_poly.pdbx_strand_id
1 'polypeptide(L)'
;MSWYSAPRRRNKTRPTLAALASYTALAVFLSVFLILGLFNRVELPYKKKRPQYNFPDFDRINTLTRVLTRDHVDLRDLHGRIIFIGDVHGMNDSLHRLLKQLDYDPSHDTIFFAGDLLAKSSHSSSLSVLSFLTEHHMRNGVERMFPVRGNHDQMIVQWRAWRAWFEGLTLDPHAASQTPRFLPSTRLIAFDCHLSSFLKQFFTQSAADASDSVPPVSTGREFLQLLEAEWAIARAEDGADPEEYTDVARKRAQGTWRAEWWKRIPLPGKGREKQQWRMFGDHYWLARDMTQEQADYLMSLPLVLHVPHIHFFVVHAGLLPSDPRLPPTDRNQPLAHAPAFTRRVFGGADEGDTVLLSRLQAHLLPQESAKNSFAAFKPSRDSDTSAIEDLRRLQEAAILSDIPQNRDPWVVLNMRSVTKKKHKVTREGDKGTPWSKLWNEEMNACKGYDVEAATRSEPRGYELPCHPATVVYGHAATRGLDIKRWSMGLDTGCLYGRKLTALVLNNSTDSGVDDVWDNEDDWDEDEDEDDDEEDDDDEEAIPRPRRKRLQFGDPGSRVNAKIVSVKCPNIDDDDD
;
A
#
# COMPACT_ATOMS: atom_id res chain seq x y z
N MET A 1 -98.21 -33.53 -3.43
CA MET A 1 -98.74 -32.75 -4.56
C MET A 1 -97.66 -31.79 -5.04
N SER A 2 -97.46 -31.71 -6.35
CA SER A 2 -96.59 -30.77 -7.06
C SER A 2 -96.79 -29.31 -6.60
N TRP A 3 -95.78 -28.45 -6.70
CA TRP A 3 -95.70 -27.37 -7.70
C TRP A 3 -94.41 -26.55 -7.52
N TYR A 4 -93.79 -26.27 -8.67
CA TYR A 4 -92.54 -25.56 -8.89
C TYR A 4 -92.54 -24.09 -8.40
N SER A 5 -91.37 -23.56 -8.02
CA SER A 5 -91.02 -22.14 -8.16
C SER A 5 -89.50 -21.97 -8.32
N ALA A 6 -89.11 -21.31 -9.42
CA ALA A 6 -87.74 -21.17 -9.91
C ALA A 6 -86.90 -20.12 -9.14
N PRO A 7 -85.56 -20.26 -9.06
CA PRO A 7 -84.69 -19.20 -8.57
C PRO A 7 -84.23 -18.23 -9.68
N ARG A 8 -84.25 -16.94 -9.33
CA ARG A 8 -83.94 -15.77 -10.19
C ARG A 8 -82.49 -15.75 -10.69
N ARG A 9 -82.33 -15.41 -11.98
CA ARG A 9 -81.04 -15.04 -12.63
C ARG A 9 -80.46 -13.76 -12.00
N ARG A 10 -79.19 -13.79 -11.58
CA ARG A 10 -78.38 -12.59 -11.30
C ARG A 10 -77.72 -12.10 -12.59
N ASN A 11 -77.98 -10.84 -12.95
CA ASN A 11 -77.43 -10.16 -14.12
C ASN A 11 -75.91 -9.95 -13.98
N LYS A 12 -75.16 -10.25 -15.04
CA LYS A 12 -73.78 -9.80 -15.25
C LYS A 12 -73.79 -8.29 -15.49
N THR A 13 -73.23 -7.53 -14.57
CA THR A 13 -73.00 -6.08 -14.72
C THR A 13 -71.90 -5.84 -15.75
N ARG A 14 -72.20 -5.05 -16.80
CA ARG A 14 -71.19 -4.57 -17.75
C ARG A 14 -70.32 -3.51 -17.05
N PRO A 15 -68.99 -3.50 -17.28
CA PRO A 15 -68.12 -2.48 -16.70
C PRO A 15 -68.51 -1.10 -17.24
N THR A 16 -68.56 -0.11 -16.36
CA THR A 16 -68.84 1.29 -16.69
C THR A 16 -67.69 1.89 -17.50
N LEU A 17 -67.97 2.91 -18.32
CA LEU A 17 -66.97 3.64 -19.14
C LEU A 17 -65.72 4.07 -18.36
N ALA A 18 -65.86 4.36 -17.06
CA ALA A 18 -64.75 4.69 -16.16
C ALA A 18 -63.79 3.51 -15.91
N ALA A 19 -64.30 2.27 -15.83
CA ALA A 19 -63.46 1.08 -15.69
C ALA A 19 -62.66 0.81 -16.96
N LEU A 20 -63.25 1.03 -18.14
CA LEU A 20 -62.56 0.87 -19.43
C LEU A 20 -61.40 1.88 -19.58
N ALA A 21 -61.61 3.13 -19.14
CA ALA A 21 -60.57 4.17 -19.12
C ALA A 21 -59.43 3.84 -18.15
N SER A 22 -59.75 3.28 -16.98
CA SER A 22 -58.74 2.86 -16.00
C SER A 22 -57.89 1.69 -16.51
N TYR A 23 -58.51 0.68 -17.13
CA TYR A 23 -57.78 -0.45 -17.72
C TYR A 23 -56.90 -0.04 -18.90
N THR A 24 -57.33 0.92 -19.71
CA THR A 24 -56.51 1.44 -20.83
C THR A 24 -55.34 2.27 -20.31
N ALA A 25 -55.52 3.11 -19.29
CA ALA A 25 -54.42 3.84 -18.66
C ALA A 25 -53.39 2.89 -18.02
N LEU A 26 -53.86 1.84 -17.33
CA LEU A 26 -52.98 0.83 -16.74
C LEU A 26 -52.21 0.04 -17.82
N ALA A 27 -52.87 -0.34 -18.91
CA ALA A 27 -52.23 -1.03 -20.02
C ALA A 27 -51.16 -0.17 -20.71
N VAL A 28 -51.42 1.13 -20.90
CA VAL A 28 -50.43 2.09 -21.44
C VAL A 28 -49.26 2.26 -20.47
N PHE A 29 -49.53 2.41 -19.18
CA PHE A 29 -48.49 2.53 -18.16
C PHE A 29 -47.58 1.30 -18.11
N LEU A 30 -48.17 0.09 -18.09
CA LEU A 30 -47.42 -1.16 -18.07
C LEU A 30 -46.64 -1.41 -19.36
N SER A 31 -47.18 -1.02 -20.52
CA SER A 31 -46.47 -1.16 -21.80
C SER A 31 -45.32 -0.15 -21.94
N VAL A 32 -45.48 1.08 -21.46
CA VAL A 32 -44.38 2.05 -21.39
C VAL A 32 -43.27 1.56 -20.45
N PHE A 33 -43.61 1.02 -19.27
CA PHE A 33 -42.63 0.43 -18.36
C PHE A 33 -41.96 -0.82 -18.93
N LEU A 34 -42.69 -1.67 -19.65
CA LEU A 34 -42.11 -2.83 -20.34
C LEU A 34 -41.15 -2.40 -21.45
N ILE A 35 -41.53 -1.39 -22.25
CA ILE A 35 -40.69 -0.87 -23.34
C ILE A 35 -39.46 -0.16 -22.77
N LEU A 36 -39.59 0.72 -21.77
CA LEU A 36 -38.47 1.37 -21.09
C LEU A 36 -37.59 0.35 -20.36
N GLY A 37 -38.17 -0.67 -19.75
CA GLY A 37 -37.44 -1.79 -19.12
C GLY A 37 -36.71 -2.68 -20.12
N LEU A 38 -37.25 -2.84 -21.33
CA LEU A 38 -36.57 -3.52 -22.45
C LEU A 38 -35.43 -2.66 -23.02
N PHE A 39 -35.63 -1.34 -23.17
CA PHE A 39 -34.55 -0.43 -23.58
C PHE A 39 -33.43 -0.32 -22.53
N ASN A 40 -33.75 -0.38 -21.22
CA ASN A 40 -32.75 -0.46 -20.16
C ASN A 40 -32.04 -1.83 -20.06
N ARG A 41 -32.57 -2.88 -20.70
CA ARG A 41 -31.93 -4.22 -20.73
C ARG A 41 -31.16 -4.53 -22.00
N VAL A 42 -31.18 -3.65 -23.00
CA VAL A 42 -30.23 -3.74 -24.13
C VAL A 42 -28.94 -3.03 -23.74
N GLU A 43 -28.25 -3.54 -22.72
CA GLU A 43 -26.80 -3.44 -22.71
C GLU A 43 -26.31 -4.36 -23.82
N LEU A 44 -26.15 -3.81 -25.04
CA LEU A 44 -25.29 -4.46 -26.02
C LEU A 44 -23.98 -4.77 -25.30
N PRO A 45 -23.49 -6.03 -25.29
CA PRO A 45 -22.21 -6.37 -24.70
C PRO A 45 -21.10 -5.87 -25.63
N TYR A 46 -21.01 -4.56 -25.81
CA TYR A 46 -19.87 -3.91 -26.40
C TYR A 46 -18.78 -3.88 -25.33
N LYS A 47 -18.11 -5.03 -25.16
CA LYS A 47 -16.80 -5.07 -24.51
C LYS A 47 -15.89 -4.16 -25.32
N LYS A 48 -15.82 -2.87 -24.96
CA LYS A 48 -14.77 -1.95 -25.43
C LYS A 48 -13.44 -2.64 -25.15
N LYS A 49 -12.79 -3.15 -26.20
CA LYS A 49 -11.38 -3.53 -26.11
C LYS A 49 -10.63 -2.24 -25.75
N ARG A 50 -10.08 -2.18 -24.53
CA ARG A 50 -9.22 -1.07 -24.13
C ARG A 50 -8.09 -1.01 -25.16
N PRO A 51 -7.80 0.15 -25.79
CA PRO A 51 -6.64 0.27 -26.65
C PRO A 51 -5.41 -0.08 -25.81
N GLN A 52 -4.73 -1.18 -26.18
CA GLN A 52 -3.60 -1.69 -25.43
C GLN A 52 -2.34 -1.08 -26.03
N TYR A 53 -1.85 -0.02 -25.38
CA TYR A 53 -0.49 0.47 -25.62
C TYR A 53 0.46 -0.33 -24.73
N ASN A 54 1.62 -0.71 -25.27
CA ASN A 54 2.67 -1.38 -24.50
C ASN A 54 3.46 -0.32 -23.73
N PHE A 55 3.11 -0.14 -22.45
CA PHE A 55 3.83 0.78 -21.57
C PHE A 55 5.21 0.23 -21.20
N PRO A 56 6.23 1.10 -21.10
CA PRO A 56 7.42 0.79 -20.33
C PRO A 56 7.08 0.38 -18.89
N ASP A 57 7.99 -0.34 -18.25
CA ASP A 57 7.91 -0.56 -16.81
C ASP A 57 8.23 0.74 -16.06
N PHE A 58 7.25 1.20 -15.29
CA PHE A 58 7.31 2.42 -14.49
C PHE A 58 7.53 2.16 -13.00
N ASP A 59 7.65 0.90 -12.57
CA ASP A 59 7.73 0.58 -11.14
C ASP A 59 9.02 1.11 -10.51
N ARG A 60 10.11 1.26 -11.28
CA ARG A 60 11.38 1.89 -10.84
C ARG A 60 11.79 1.44 -9.43
N ILE A 61 11.88 0.12 -9.25
CA ILE A 61 12.32 -0.50 -8.01
C ILE A 61 13.81 -0.76 -8.13
N ASN A 62 14.59 0.21 -7.66
CA ASN A 62 16.06 0.13 -7.74
C ASN A 62 16.64 -0.72 -6.61
N THR A 63 15.97 -0.77 -5.45
CA THR A 63 16.43 -1.50 -4.28
C THR A 63 15.22 -2.08 -3.57
N LEU A 64 15.04 -3.41 -3.64
CA LEU A 64 13.99 -4.09 -2.89
C LEU A 64 14.32 -4.05 -1.40
N THR A 65 15.50 -4.57 -1.04
CA THR A 65 15.98 -4.64 0.34
C THR A 65 17.27 -3.86 0.48
N ARG A 66 17.34 -3.02 1.51
CA ARG A 66 18.58 -2.38 1.97
C ARG A 66 18.98 -2.95 3.33
N VAL A 67 20.20 -3.49 3.41
CA VAL A 67 20.77 -4.03 4.65
C VAL A 67 21.56 -2.94 5.36
N LEU A 68 21.26 -2.70 6.64
CA LEU A 68 21.96 -1.73 7.48
C LEU A 68 22.96 -2.44 8.41
N THR A 69 24.23 -2.11 8.25
CA THR A 69 25.33 -2.60 9.11
C THR A 69 25.41 -1.81 10.41
N ARG A 70 26.33 -2.20 11.30
CA ARG A 70 26.62 -1.50 12.55
C ARG A 70 27.06 -0.04 12.36
N ASP A 71 27.60 0.29 11.18
CA ASP A 71 28.03 1.65 10.85
C ASP A 71 26.83 2.61 10.68
N HIS A 72 25.65 2.06 10.39
CA HIS A 72 24.42 2.83 10.23
C HIS A 72 23.66 2.94 11.56
N VAL A 73 23.58 1.83 12.30
CA VAL A 73 22.80 1.69 13.52
C VAL A 73 23.54 0.71 14.42
N ASP A 74 23.77 1.01 15.71
CA ASP A 74 24.23 0.02 16.69
C ASP A 74 23.49 0.24 18.02
N LEU A 75 22.76 -0.77 18.49
CA LEU A 75 22.07 -0.72 19.78
C LEU A 75 23.03 -0.72 20.98
N ARG A 76 24.27 -1.19 20.81
CA ARG A 76 25.24 -1.31 21.91
C ARG A 76 25.98 -0.01 22.18
N ASP A 77 25.99 0.87 21.19
CA ASP A 77 26.58 2.21 21.25
C ASP A 77 25.52 3.27 20.95
N LEU A 78 24.35 3.12 21.59
CA LEU A 78 23.28 4.12 21.56
C LEU A 78 23.75 5.40 22.25
N HIS A 79 24.53 6.20 21.52
CA HIS A 79 24.74 7.61 21.81
C HIS A 79 23.45 8.43 21.61
N GLY A 80 22.33 7.82 21.19
CA GLY A 80 20.98 8.40 21.08
C GLY A 80 19.88 7.33 20.91
N ARG A 81 18.64 7.72 20.59
CA ARG A 81 17.48 6.81 20.53
C ARG A 81 17.20 6.31 19.11
N ILE A 82 16.58 5.14 18.99
CA ILE A 82 15.99 4.69 17.72
C ILE A 82 14.49 4.93 17.77
N ILE A 83 13.95 5.62 16.77
CA ILE A 83 12.55 6.04 16.71
C ILE A 83 11.93 5.48 15.44
N PHE A 84 10.93 4.61 15.54
CA PHE A 84 10.14 4.16 14.41
C PHE A 84 8.85 4.97 14.34
N ILE A 85 8.48 5.48 13.18
CA ILE A 85 7.26 6.27 12.95
C ILE A 85 6.40 5.52 11.92
N GLY A 86 5.09 5.40 12.20
CA GLY A 86 4.11 4.81 11.28
C GLY A 86 3.77 5.68 10.07
N ASP A 87 2.68 5.34 9.38
CA ASP A 87 2.24 6.00 8.15
C ASP A 87 1.94 7.49 8.37
N VAL A 88 2.58 8.35 7.57
CA VAL A 88 2.53 9.81 7.74
C VAL A 88 1.46 10.44 6.86
N HIS A 89 1.27 9.96 5.63
CA HIS A 89 0.32 10.47 4.65
C HIS A 89 0.36 11.99 4.48
N GLY A 90 1.57 12.55 4.41
CA GLY A 90 1.81 13.98 4.26
C GLY A 90 1.34 14.83 5.45
N MET A 91 1.02 14.25 6.61
CA MET A 91 0.56 14.98 7.81
C MET A 91 1.71 15.71 8.50
N ASN A 92 2.25 16.74 7.83
CA ASN A 92 3.46 17.46 8.21
C ASN A 92 3.40 18.05 9.62
N ASP A 93 2.27 18.66 9.98
CA ASP A 93 2.09 19.28 11.30
C ASP A 93 2.03 18.23 12.42
N SER A 94 1.42 17.07 12.14
CA SER A 94 1.41 15.94 13.08
C SER A 94 2.81 15.35 13.24
N LEU A 95 3.57 15.21 12.16
CA LEU A 95 4.96 14.77 12.21
C LEU A 95 5.81 15.71 13.08
N HIS A 96 5.75 17.02 12.84
CA HIS A 96 6.54 17.98 13.62
C HIS A 96 6.09 18.08 15.09
N ARG A 97 4.80 17.94 15.38
CA ARG A 97 4.32 17.82 16.77
C ARG A 97 4.84 16.58 17.46
N LEU A 98 4.91 15.44 16.76
CA LEU A 98 5.46 14.20 17.30
C LEU A 98 6.96 14.35 17.60
N LEU A 99 7.73 14.88 16.64
CA LEU A 99 9.17 15.14 16.83
C LEU A 99 9.42 16.11 17.98
N LYS A 100 8.58 17.15 18.12
CA LYS A 100 8.65 18.08 19.25
C LYS A 100 8.31 17.40 20.58
N GLN A 101 7.29 16.55 20.63
CA GLN A 101 6.93 15.80 21.84
C GLN A 101 8.01 14.80 22.25
N LEU A 102 8.73 14.26 21.28
CA LEU A 102 9.87 13.38 21.51
C LEU A 102 11.12 14.14 21.95
N ASP A 103 11.17 15.46 21.83
CA ASP A 103 12.41 16.24 21.93
C ASP A 103 13.48 15.64 20.99
N TYR A 104 13.12 15.48 19.72
CA TYR A 104 13.97 14.83 18.71
C TYR A 104 15.27 15.62 18.50
N ASP A 105 16.40 14.92 18.64
CA ASP A 105 17.72 15.48 18.39
C ASP A 105 18.36 14.80 17.15
N PRO A 106 18.47 15.49 16.00
CA PRO A 106 19.05 14.91 14.79
C PRO A 106 20.56 14.60 14.90
N SER A 107 21.24 15.05 15.94
CA SER A 107 22.65 14.71 16.17
C SER A 107 22.83 13.34 16.83
N HIS A 108 21.83 12.88 17.57
CA HIS A 108 21.87 11.67 18.39
C HIS A 108 20.84 10.62 17.97
N ASP A 109 19.62 11.03 17.65
CA ASP A 109 18.50 10.14 17.35
C ASP A 109 18.51 9.68 15.88
N THR A 110 18.13 8.42 15.69
CA THR A 110 17.92 7.79 14.38
C THR A 110 16.45 7.49 14.18
N ILE A 111 15.88 7.90 13.04
CA ILE A 111 14.47 7.68 12.72
C ILE A 111 14.32 6.63 11.62
N PHE A 112 13.36 5.73 11.78
CA PHE A 112 12.83 4.85 10.75
C PHE A 112 11.39 5.22 10.45
N PHE A 113 11.01 5.24 9.17
CA PHE A 113 9.60 5.41 8.79
C PHE A 113 9.07 4.13 8.16
N ALA A 114 7.84 3.74 8.52
CA ALA A 114 7.16 2.57 7.99
C ALA A 114 6.50 2.78 6.61
N GLY A 115 6.79 3.88 5.94
CA GLY A 115 6.27 4.19 4.60
C GLY A 115 4.97 4.97 4.61
N ASP A 116 4.33 5.03 3.44
CA ASP A 116 3.20 5.91 3.12
C ASP A 116 3.45 7.32 3.67
N LEU A 117 4.53 7.91 3.17
CA LEU A 117 5.03 9.20 3.61
C LEU A 117 4.17 10.35 3.08
N LEU A 118 3.63 10.17 1.87
CA LEU A 118 2.98 11.21 1.07
C LEU A 118 1.51 10.86 0.71
N ALA A 119 0.86 11.81 0.03
CA ALA A 119 -0.53 11.75 -0.47
C ALA A 119 -1.59 11.71 0.64
N LYS A 120 -2.88 11.81 0.26
CA LYS A 120 -4.08 11.80 1.13
C LYS A 120 -4.33 13.06 1.95
N SER A 121 -3.29 13.75 2.40
CA SER A 121 -3.40 15.11 2.95
C SER A 121 -3.26 16.17 1.86
N SER A 122 -3.26 17.45 2.26
CA SER A 122 -3.07 18.55 1.33
C SER A 122 -1.76 18.43 0.55
N HIS A 123 -1.80 18.83 -0.73
CA HIS A 123 -0.67 18.74 -1.64
C HIS A 123 0.60 19.43 -1.09
N SER A 124 0.43 20.63 -0.53
CA SER A 124 1.52 21.42 0.07
C SER A 124 2.11 20.74 1.32
N SER A 125 1.28 20.11 2.14
CA SER A 125 1.73 19.38 3.33
C SER A 125 2.53 18.13 2.95
N SER A 126 2.08 17.38 1.94
CA SER A 126 2.86 16.26 1.38
C SER A 126 4.22 16.69 0.84
N LEU A 127 4.30 17.77 0.04
CA LEU A 127 5.59 18.30 -0.43
C LEU A 127 6.48 18.80 0.71
N SER A 128 5.90 19.29 1.81
CA SER A 128 6.65 19.71 3.00
C SER A 128 7.28 18.51 3.72
N VAL A 129 6.56 17.39 3.85
CA VAL A 129 7.14 16.14 4.38
C VAL A 129 8.28 15.65 3.49
N LEU A 130 8.11 15.68 2.17
CA LEU A 130 9.16 15.27 1.23
C LEU A 130 10.40 16.16 1.34
N SER A 131 10.20 17.49 1.43
CA SER A 131 11.30 18.46 1.62
C SER A 131 12.04 18.21 2.92
N PHE A 132 11.32 18.00 4.03
CA PHE A 132 11.91 17.68 5.32
C PHE A 132 12.79 16.42 5.25
N LEU A 133 12.30 15.35 4.64
CA LEU A 133 13.09 14.11 4.52
C LEU A 133 14.31 14.30 3.63
N THR A 134 14.16 14.95 2.46
CA THR A 134 15.27 15.22 1.55
C THR A 134 16.34 16.10 2.19
N GLU A 135 15.95 17.11 2.97
CA GLU A 135 16.89 18.04 3.61
C GLU A 135 17.56 17.48 4.88
N HIS A 136 16.88 16.60 5.62
CA HIS A 136 17.31 16.17 6.96
C HIS A 136 17.71 14.69 7.08
N HIS A 137 17.60 13.89 6.02
CA HIS A 137 18.04 12.49 6.07
C HIS A 137 19.54 12.34 6.36
N MET A 138 20.37 13.33 6.00
CA MET A 138 21.79 13.39 6.31
C MET A 138 22.10 14.48 7.33
N ARG A 139 22.89 14.15 8.35
CA ARG A 139 23.42 15.11 9.33
C ARG A 139 24.91 14.89 9.52
N ASN A 140 25.72 15.93 9.29
CA ASN A 140 27.19 15.87 9.41
C ASN A 140 27.82 14.69 8.63
N GLY A 141 27.26 14.35 7.46
CA GLY A 141 27.72 13.21 6.64
C GLY A 141 27.25 11.84 7.10
N VAL A 142 26.45 11.76 8.17
CA VAL A 142 25.86 10.53 8.69
C VAL A 142 24.36 10.49 8.36
N GLU A 143 23.87 9.38 7.84
CA GLU A 143 22.45 9.19 7.60
C GLU A 143 21.70 8.94 8.91
N ARG A 144 20.61 9.68 9.14
CA ARG A 144 19.83 9.66 10.38
C ARG A 144 18.36 9.31 10.18
N MET A 145 17.88 9.26 8.94
CA MET A 145 16.49 8.90 8.63
C MET A 145 16.46 7.79 7.60
N PHE A 146 15.78 6.69 7.93
CA PHE A 146 15.68 5.49 7.11
C PHE A 146 14.21 5.15 6.82
N PRO A 147 13.59 5.82 5.83
CA PRO A 147 12.23 5.49 5.42
C PRO A 147 12.21 4.29 4.47
N VAL A 148 11.19 3.44 4.59
CA VAL A 148 10.78 2.54 3.50
C VAL A 148 9.70 3.19 2.66
N ARG A 149 9.54 2.74 1.41
CA ARG A 149 8.47 3.18 0.52
C ARG A 149 7.16 2.45 0.83
N GLY A 150 6.04 3.19 0.92
CA GLY A 150 4.70 2.61 0.98
C GLY A 150 4.00 2.50 -0.37
N ASN A 151 2.78 1.95 -0.39
CA ASN A 151 2.05 1.77 -1.64
C ASN A 151 1.62 3.11 -2.26
N HIS A 152 1.34 4.13 -1.45
CA HIS A 152 1.07 5.48 -1.94
C HIS A 152 2.33 6.11 -2.55
N ASP A 153 3.47 5.98 -1.89
CA ASP A 153 4.75 6.49 -2.38
C ASP A 153 5.14 5.82 -3.72
N GLN A 154 4.91 4.52 -3.84
CA GLN A 154 5.15 3.75 -5.07
C GLN A 154 4.31 4.25 -6.25
N MET A 155 3.05 4.64 -6.02
CA MET A 155 2.21 5.22 -7.06
C MET A 155 2.74 6.58 -7.55
N ILE A 156 3.33 7.39 -6.67
CA ILE A 156 3.94 8.68 -7.05
C ILE A 156 5.18 8.42 -7.92
N VAL A 157 6.01 7.45 -7.54
CA VAL A 157 7.19 7.05 -8.34
C VAL A 157 6.78 6.58 -9.74
N GLN A 158 5.74 5.76 -9.85
CA GLN A 158 5.18 5.32 -11.13
C GLN A 158 4.72 6.51 -11.98
N TRP A 159 3.97 7.45 -11.39
CA TRP A 159 3.54 8.66 -12.07
C TRP A 159 4.73 9.52 -12.54
N ARG A 160 5.75 9.69 -11.70
CA ARG A 160 6.95 10.47 -12.05
C ARG A 160 7.71 9.82 -13.21
N ALA A 161 7.89 8.51 -13.18
CA ALA A 161 8.53 7.75 -14.25
C ALA A 161 7.75 7.84 -15.56
N TRP A 162 6.41 7.73 -15.50
CA TRP A 162 5.55 7.91 -16.66
C TRP A 162 5.61 9.33 -17.20
N ARG A 163 5.57 10.36 -16.35
CA ARG A 163 5.66 11.77 -16.80
C ARG A 163 6.97 12.03 -17.52
N ALA A 164 8.10 11.59 -16.95
CA ALA A 164 9.42 11.74 -17.57
C ALA A 164 9.47 11.09 -18.96
N TRP A 165 8.88 9.90 -19.11
CA TRP A 165 8.75 9.23 -20.41
C TRP A 165 7.80 9.96 -21.37
N PHE A 166 6.59 10.28 -20.91
CA PHE A 166 5.51 10.84 -21.72
C PHE A 166 5.87 12.24 -22.23
N GLU A 167 6.40 13.10 -21.36
CA GLU A 167 6.80 14.47 -21.73
C GLU A 167 7.92 14.50 -22.77
N GLY A 168 8.78 13.47 -22.80
CA GLY A 168 9.84 13.31 -23.79
C GLY A 168 9.36 12.77 -25.15
N LEU A 169 8.10 12.34 -25.27
CA LEU A 169 7.56 11.85 -26.55
C LEU A 169 7.35 12.99 -27.53
N THR A 170 7.68 12.71 -28.79
CA THR A 170 7.35 13.56 -29.94
C THR A 170 6.51 12.75 -30.93
N LEU A 171 5.36 13.29 -31.35
CA LEU A 171 4.49 12.70 -32.36
C LEU A 171 4.36 13.64 -33.57
N ASP A 172 4.23 13.07 -34.76
CA ASP A 172 3.94 13.84 -35.97
C ASP A 172 2.49 14.35 -35.93
N PRO A 173 2.26 15.68 -35.93
CA PRO A 173 0.91 16.25 -35.89
C PRO A 173 0.05 15.88 -37.12
N HIS A 174 0.66 15.50 -38.25
CA HIS A 174 -0.05 15.17 -39.50
C HIS A 174 -0.45 13.69 -39.62
N ALA A 175 0.16 12.80 -38.85
CA ALA A 175 -0.24 11.39 -38.81
C ALA A 175 -1.64 11.18 -38.21
N ALA A 176 -2.14 12.16 -37.44
CA ALA A 176 -3.36 12.04 -36.65
C ALA A 176 -4.60 12.72 -37.28
N SER A 177 -4.47 13.35 -38.46
CA SER A 177 -5.54 14.14 -39.11
C SER A 177 -6.26 13.44 -40.29
N GLN A 178 -6.03 12.15 -40.53
CA GLN A 178 -6.59 11.43 -41.68
C GLN A 178 -7.93 10.73 -41.35
N THR A 179 -8.97 11.46 -40.96
CA THR A 179 -10.39 10.98 -41.03
C THR A 179 -11.36 12.15 -41.25
N PRO A 180 -12.48 11.99 -42.01
CA PRO A 180 -13.21 13.11 -42.60
C PRO A 180 -14.16 13.82 -41.64
N ARG A 181 -14.27 15.15 -41.81
CA ARG A 181 -15.16 16.07 -41.06
C ARG A 181 -16.61 15.98 -41.56
N PHE A 182 -17.57 16.04 -40.63
CA PHE A 182 -18.94 16.49 -40.89
C PHE A 182 -19.21 17.80 -40.12
N LEU A 183 -19.87 18.76 -40.80
CA LEU A 183 -20.09 20.16 -40.40
C LEU A 183 -21.58 20.43 -40.00
N PRO A 184 -21.94 21.60 -39.42
CA PRO A 184 -22.66 21.70 -38.14
C PRO A 184 -23.97 22.55 -38.20
N SER A 185 -24.59 22.88 -37.04
CA SER A 185 -25.61 23.94 -36.93
C SER A 185 -25.58 24.72 -35.58
N THR A 186 -25.24 26.00 -35.73
CA THR A 186 -25.32 27.25 -34.93
C THR A 186 -26.06 27.36 -33.57
N ARG A 187 -25.46 28.09 -32.59
CA ARG A 187 -25.80 29.49 -32.17
C ARG A 187 -24.85 30.06 -31.07
N LEU A 188 -24.49 31.36 -31.20
CA LEU A 188 -23.53 32.17 -30.41
C LEU A 188 -24.15 32.92 -29.21
N ILE A 189 -23.42 33.07 -28.08
CA ILE A 189 -23.43 34.24 -27.16
C ILE A 189 -22.03 34.39 -26.48
N ALA A 190 -21.57 35.63 -26.22
CA ALA A 190 -20.22 35.98 -25.72
C ALA A 190 -20.25 36.66 -24.33
N PHE A 191 -19.18 36.52 -23.52
CA PHE A 191 -18.78 37.44 -22.43
C PHE A 191 -17.27 37.31 -22.07
N ASP A 192 -16.64 38.43 -21.70
CA ASP A 192 -15.21 38.62 -21.39
C ASP A 192 -14.90 38.65 -19.88
N CYS A 193 -13.75 38.08 -19.46
CA CYS A 193 -13.02 38.53 -18.26
C CYS A 193 -11.50 38.22 -18.33
N HIS A 194 -10.71 38.90 -17.50
CA HIS A 194 -9.30 39.29 -17.70
C HIS A 194 -8.25 38.21 -17.30
N LEU A 195 -7.51 37.64 -18.27
CA LEU A 195 -6.24 36.91 -18.04
C LEU A 195 -5.12 37.33 -19.05
N SER A 196 -3.86 37.00 -18.71
CA SER A 196 -2.59 37.37 -19.37
C SER A 196 -2.55 37.31 -20.91
N SER A 197 -1.78 38.21 -21.54
CA SER A 197 -1.79 38.52 -22.98
C SER A 197 -1.43 37.36 -23.93
N PHE A 198 -0.87 36.27 -23.42
CA PHE A 198 -0.56 35.08 -24.22
C PHE A 198 -1.75 34.12 -24.39
N LEU A 199 -2.70 34.13 -23.44
CA LEU A 199 -3.90 33.26 -23.46
C LEU A 199 -5.12 33.94 -24.07
N LYS A 200 -5.16 35.28 -24.08
CA LYS A 200 -6.28 36.07 -24.66
C LYS A 200 -6.46 35.88 -26.18
N GLN A 201 -5.44 35.46 -26.91
CA GLN A 201 -5.55 35.25 -28.35
C GLN A 201 -6.13 33.86 -28.72
N PHE A 202 -6.28 32.96 -27.73
CA PHE A 202 -6.76 31.59 -27.92
C PHE A 202 -8.18 31.35 -27.37
N PHE A 203 -8.63 32.13 -26.39
CA PHE A 203 -9.91 31.91 -25.70
C PHE A 203 -10.81 33.13 -25.77
N THR A 204 -11.32 33.46 -26.97
CA THR A 204 -12.51 34.30 -27.14
C THR A 204 -13.45 33.65 -28.15
N GLN A 205 -14.05 32.52 -27.77
CA GLN A 205 -15.24 31.98 -28.43
C GLN A 205 -15.96 31.00 -27.49
N SER A 206 -17.14 31.42 -27.04
CA SER A 206 -18.28 30.65 -26.49
C SER A 206 -18.03 29.18 -26.14
N ALA A 207 -18.05 28.87 -24.83
CA ALA A 207 -17.80 27.57 -24.20
C ALA A 207 -18.80 26.43 -24.53
N ALA A 208 -19.54 26.50 -25.65
CA ALA A 208 -20.49 25.47 -26.06
C ALA A 208 -20.12 24.73 -27.37
N ASP A 209 -19.11 25.18 -28.12
CA ASP A 209 -18.67 24.59 -29.41
C ASP A 209 -17.17 24.20 -29.45
N ALA A 210 -16.46 24.24 -28.31
CA ALA A 210 -15.00 24.16 -28.26
C ALA A 210 -14.43 22.74 -28.07
N SER A 211 -14.80 21.76 -28.90
CA SER A 211 -14.21 20.40 -28.79
C SER A 211 -12.98 20.14 -29.67
N ASP A 212 -12.51 21.06 -30.51
CA ASP A 212 -11.29 20.83 -31.32
C ASP A 212 -10.64 22.08 -31.96
N SER A 213 -10.84 23.27 -31.37
CA SER A 213 -10.27 24.53 -31.90
C SER A 213 -8.77 24.72 -31.63
N VAL A 214 -8.20 23.91 -30.73
CA VAL A 214 -6.76 23.97 -30.40
C VAL A 214 -5.94 23.22 -31.45
N PRO A 215 -4.92 23.86 -32.06
CA PRO A 215 -4.04 23.20 -33.03
C PRO A 215 -3.37 21.92 -32.46
N PRO A 216 -3.05 20.93 -33.30
CA PRO A 216 -2.29 19.76 -32.87
C PRO A 216 -0.96 20.14 -32.23
N VAL A 217 -0.65 19.51 -31.09
CA VAL A 217 0.65 19.65 -30.44
C VAL A 217 1.56 18.47 -30.79
N SER A 218 2.86 18.70 -30.74
CA SER A 218 3.87 17.76 -31.23
C SER A 218 4.59 17.02 -30.11
N THR A 219 4.59 17.56 -28.89
CA THR A 219 5.27 16.94 -27.75
C THR A 219 4.31 16.53 -26.63
N GLY A 220 4.68 15.51 -25.87
CA GLY A 220 3.87 15.06 -24.73
C GLY A 220 3.79 16.13 -23.64
N ARG A 221 4.85 16.95 -23.49
CA ARG A 221 4.86 18.09 -22.57
C ARG A 221 3.79 19.12 -22.91
N GLU A 222 3.71 19.55 -24.17
CA GLU A 222 2.67 20.47 -24.64
C GLU A 222 1.27 19.87 -24.44
N PHE A 223 1.12 18.56 -24.69
CA PHE A 223 -0.16 17.88 -24.50
C PHE A 223 -0.59 17.83 -23.03
N LEU A 224 0.33 17.54 -22.09
CA LEU A 224 0.01 17.59 -20.66
C LEU A 224 -0.30 19.01 -20.19
N GLN A 225 0.43 20.02 -20.65
CA GLN A 225 0.13 21.42 -20.31
C GLN A 225 -1.28 21.81 -20.77
N LEU A 226 -1.67 21.38 -21.97
CA LEU A 226 -3.02 21.58 -22.48
C LEU A 226 -4.06 20.87 -21.60
N LEU A 227 -3.86 19.59 -21.29
CA LEU A 227 -4.77 18.82 -20.46
C LEU A 227 -4.89 19.37 -19.02
N GLU A 228 -3.78 19.78 -18.41
CA GLU A 228 -3.73 20.39 -17.08
C GLU A 228 -4.50 21.72 -17.06
N ALA A 229 -4.39 22.54 -18.12
CA ALA A 229 -5.13 23.78 -18.26
C ALA A 229 -6.64 23.54 -18.46
N GLU A 230 -7.02 22.61 -19.33
CA GLU A 230 -8.42 22.23 -19.56
C GLU A 230 -9.06 21.67 -18.26
N TRP A 231 -8.31 20.85 -17.52
CA TRP A 231 -8.73 20.34 -16.21
C TRP A 231 -8.92 21.45 -15.18
N ALA A 232 -8.01 22.42 -15.11
CA ALA A 232 -8.11 23.53 -14.16
C ALA A 232 -9.40 24.35 -14.36
N ILE A 233 -9.81 24.54 -15.62
CA ILE A 233 -11.08 25.19 -15.97
C ILE A 233 -12.27 24.31 -15.55
N ALA A 234 -12.29 23.04 -15.97
CA ALA A 234 -13.40 22.12 -15.66
C ALA A 234 -13.62 21.95 -14.15
N ARG A 235 -12.55 21.89 -13.36
CA ARG A 235 -12.64 21.82 -11.90
C ARG A 235 -13.20 23.11 -11.30
N ALA A 236 -12.86 24.28 -11.86
CA ALA A 236 -13.33 25.57 -11.36
C ALA A 236 -14.80 25.86 -11.71
N GLU A 237 -15.27 25.39 -12.87
CA GLU A 237 -16.63 25.63 -13.36
C GLU A 237 -17.65 24.61 -12.83
N ASP A 238 -17.31 23.32 -12.88
CA ASP A 238 -18.26 22.23 -12.66
C ASP A 238 -17.95 21.37 -11.43
N GLY A 239 -16.85 21.64 -10.71
CA GLY A 239 -16.39 20.77 -9.62
C GLY A 239 -16.15 19.32 -10.08
N ALA A 240 -15.80 19.14 -11.36
CA ALA A 240 -15.76 17.82 -12.00
C ALA A 240 -14.86 16.83 -11.26
N ASP A 241 -15.27 15.57 -11.14
CA ASP A 241 -14.42 14.50 -10.62
C ASP A 241 -13.30 14.16 -11.63
N PRO A 242 -12.05 13.95 -11.17
CA PRO A 242 -10.92 13.58 -12.03
C PRO A 242 -11.16 12.36 -12.94
N GLU A 243 -11.77 11.29 -12.43
CA GLU A 243 -12.04 10.08 -13.23
C GLU A 243 -13.09 10.37 -14.29
N GLU A 244 -14.17 11.04 -13.90
CA GLU A 244 -15.23 11.43 -14.85
C GLU A 244 -14.69 12.31 -15.97
N TYR A 245 -13.93 13.36 -15.61
CA TYR A 245 -13.32 14.26 -16.58
C TYR A 245 -12.39 13.49 -17.54
N THR A 246 -11.52 12.64 -17.02
CA THR A 246 -10.57 11.88 -17.85
C THR A 246 -11.26 10.89 -18.78
N ASP A 247 -12.35 10.25 -18.34
CA ASP A 247 -13.18 9.38 -19.17
C ASP A 247 -13.90 10.16 -20.28
N VAL A 248 -14.46 11.33 -19.97
CA VAL A 248 -15.11 12.21 -20.95
C VAL A 248 -14.08 12.74 -21.96
N ALA A 249 -12.94 13.24 -21.50
CA ALA A 249 -11.89 13.76 -22.36
C ALA A 249 -11.33 12.68 -23.29
N ARG A 250 -11.13 11.45 -22.78
CA ARG A 250 -10.72 10.29 -23.60
C ARG A 250 -11.75 9.89 -24.64
N LYS A 251 -13.06 9.99 -24.34
CA LYS A 251 -14.13 9.77 -25.31
C LYS A 251 -14.16 10.86 -26.38
N ARG A 252 -14.04 12.13 -25.98
CA ARG A 252 -14.00 13.30 -26.89
C ARG A 252 -12.80 13.27 -27.84
N ALA A 253 -11.68 12.72 -27.40
CA ALA A 253 -10.48 12.57 -28.23
C ALA A 253 -10.60 11.55 -29.37
N GLN A 254 -11.64 10.71 -29.39
CA GLN A 254 -11.79 9.69 -30.44
C GLN A 254 -12.03 10.33 -31.80
N GLY A 255 -11.25 9.93 -32.80
CA GLY A 255 -11.34 10.50 -34.15
C GLY A 255 -10.64 11.86 -34.32
N THR A 256 -9.95 12.34 -33.28
CA THR A 256 -9.16 13.58 -33.32
C THR A 256 -7.67 13.28 -33.16
N TRP A 257 -6.82 14.29 -33.36
CA TRP A 257 -5.38 14.15 -33.18
C TRP A 257 -4.98 13.76 -31.75
N ARG A 258 -5.84 14.08 -30.77
CA ARG A 258 -5.65 13.77 -29.35
C ARG A 258 -5.73 12.27 -29.07
N ALA A 259 -6.36 11.47 -29.95
CA ALA A 259 -6.53 10.03 -29.76
C ALA A 259 -5.21 9.30 -29.52
N GLU A 260 -4.16 9.66 -30.27
CA GLU A 260 -2.84 9.04 -30.14
C GLU A 260 -2.18 9.33 -28.80
N TRP A 261 -2.32 10.56 -28.29
CA TRP A 261 -1.83 10.92 -26.97
C TRP A 261 -2.56 10.18 -25.86
N TRP A 262 -3.90 10.13 -25.91
CA TRP A 262 -4.71 9.43 -24.92
C TRP A 262 -4.47 7.91 -24.87
N LYS A 263 -4.02 7.28 -25.97
CA LYS A 263 -3.57 5.86 -25.95
C LYS A 263 -2.37 5.63 -25.03
N ARG A 264 -1.55 6.66 -24.80
CA ARG A 264 -0.30 6.64 -24.01
C ARG A 264 -0.49 7.19 -22.60
N ILE A 265 -1.72 7.52 -22.21
CA ILE A 265 -2.09 7.82 -20.82
C ILE A 265 -2.65 6.53 -20.21
N PRO A 266 -2.00 5.97 -19.17
CA PRO A 266 -2.46 4.81 -18.45
C PRO A 266 -3.93 4.94 -18.06
N LEU A 267 -4.63 3.80 -18.10
CA LEU A 267 -6.01 3.74 -17.66
C LEU A 267 -6.03 3.45 -16.17
N PRO A 268 -7.01 3.98 -15.42
CA PRO A 268 -7.27 3.51 -14.08
C PRO A 268 -7.39 1.99 -14.08
N GLY A 269 -6.78 1.36 -13.07
CA GLY A 269 -6.88 -0.07 -12.89
C GLY A 269 -8.33 -0.52 -12.73
N LYS A 270 -8.60 -1.82 -12.87
CA LYS A 270 -9.96 -2.34 -12.64
C LYS A 270 -10.10 -2.81 -11.20
N GLY A 271 -11.28 -2.60 -10.62
CA GLY A 271 -11.63 -3.09 -9.29
C GLY A 271 -10.61 -2.66 -8.25
N ARG A 272 -9.71 -3.57 -7.90
CA ARG A 272 -8.75 -3.39 -6.81
C ARG A 272 -7.59 -2.43 -7.10
N GLU A 273 -7.35 -2.08 -8.35
CA GLU A 273 -6.32 -1.12 -8.80
C GLU A 273 -6.93 0.22 -9.25
N LYS A 274 -8.21 0.48 -8.93
CA LYS A 274 -8.93 1.66 -9.45
C LYS A 274 -8.21 2.99 -9.15
N GLN A 275 -7.56 3.06 -7.98
CA GLN A 275 -6.80 4.24 -7.57
C GLN A 275 -5.44 4.37 -8.29
N GLN A 276 -4.90 3.27 -8.84
CA GLN A 276 -3.71 3.33 -9.67
C GLN A 276 -4.02 4.08 -10.95
N TRP A 277 -3.10 4.95 -11.36
CA TRP A 277 -3.22 5.74 -12.58
C TRP A 277 -4.47 6.65 -12.64
N ARG A 278 -4.98 7.11 -11.48
CA ARG A 278 -5.98 8.20 -11.42
C ARG A 278 -5.33 9.55 -11.78
N MET A 279 -5.46 9.96 -13.04
CA MET A 279 -4.91 11.23 -13.54
C MET A 279 -5.60 12.42 -12.84
N PHE A 280 -4.84 13.47 -12.56
CA PHE A 280 -5.26 14.63 -11.75
C PHE A 280 -5.63 14.36 -10.28
N GLY A 281 -5.41 13.14 -9.78
CA GLY A 281 -5.42 12.87 -8.33
C GLY A 281 -4.12 13.31 -7.64
N ASP A 282 -4.07 13.14 -6.31
CA ASP A 282 -2.94 13.57 -5.48
C ASP A 282 -1.59 13.06 -5.99
N HIS A 283 -1.50 11.76 -6.32
CA HIS A 283 -0.26 11.14 -6.78
C HIS A 283 0.27 11.76 -8.08
N TYR A 284 -0.63 12.15 -8.98
CA TYR A 284 -0.28 12.80 -10.24
C TYR A 284 0.32 14.19 -10.01
N TRP A 285 -0.32 14.99 -9.15
CA TRP A 285 0.15 16.34 -8.83
C TRP A 285 1.46 16.31 -8.05
N LEU A 286 1.58 15.42 -7.06
CA LEU A 286 2.84 15.26 -6.32
C LEU A 286 4.00 14.88 -7.26
N ALA A 287 3.77 13.95 -8.20
CA ALA A 287 4.78 13.58 -9.20
C ALA A 287 5.13 14.73 -10.17
N ARG A 288 4.17 15.61 -10.46
CA ARG A 288 4.36 16.80 -11.30
C ARG A 288 5.19 17.86 -10.60
N ASP A 289 4.86 18.15 -9.34
CA ASP A 289 5.35 19.32 -8.61
C ASP A 289 6.64 19.08 -7.82
N MET A 290 7.00 17.82 -7.55
CA MET A 290 8.27 17.50 -6.90
C MET A 290 9.49 17.92 -7.73
N THR A 291 10.53 18.37 -7.04
CA THR A 291 11.84 18.66 -7.66
C THR A 291 12.52 17.38 -8.13
N GLN A 292 13.55 17.51 -8.95
CA GLN A 292 14.32 16.34 -9.38
C GLN A 292 15.03 15.66 -8.21
N GLU A 293 15.58 16.44 -7.27
CA GLU A 293 16.24 15.93 -6.07
C GLU A 293 15.27 15.13 -5.18
N GLN A 294 14.06 15.67 -4.96
CA GLN A 294 13.00 14.99 -4.24
C GLN A 294 12.56 13.68 -4.92
N ALA A 295 12.45 13.71 -6.26
CA ALA A 295 12.14 12.52 -7.04
C ALA A 295 13.23 11.44 -6.92
N ASP A 296 14.50 11.82 -7.06
CA ASP A 296 15.64 10.93 -6.94
C ASP A 296 15.72 10.31 -5.55
N TYR A 297 15.50 11.12 -4.50
CA TYR A 297 15.41 10.66 -3.12
C TYR A 297 14.29 9.63 -2.93
N LEU A 298 13.05 9.95 -3.32
CA LEU A 298 11.92 9.03 -3.19
C LEU A 298 12.14 7.72 -3.98
N MET A 299 12.73 7.82 -5.18
CA MET A 299 13.10 6.68 -6.02
C MET A 299 14.22 5.81 -5.43
N SER A 300 15.07 6.38 -4.57
CA SER A 300 16.16 5.65 -3.89
C SER A 300 15.69 4.82 -2.70
N LEU A 301 14.51 5.11 -2.15
CA LEU A 301 14.02 4.44 -0.94
C LEU A 301 13.77 2.94 -1.16
N PRO A 302 14.19 2.07 -0.22
CA PRO A 302 13.96 0.64 -0.31
C PRO A 302 12.52 0.27 0.06
N LEU A 303 12.09 -0.96 -0.28
CA LEU A 303 10.81 -1.50 0.20
C LEU A 303 10.96 -2.24 1.55
N VAL A 304 12.17 -2.75 1.82
CA VAL A 304 12.52 -3.45 3.05
C VAL A 304 13.84 -2.90 3.60
N LEU A 305 13.86 -2.54 4.87
CA LEU A 305 15.10 -2.35 5.63
C LEU A 305 15.34 -3.60 6.48
N HIS A 306 16.56 -4.12 6.42
CA HIS A 306 17.00 -5.26 7.23
C HIS A 306 18.18 -4.86 8.09
N VAL A 307 18.08 -5.10 9.39
CA VAL A 307 19.13 -4.74 10.36
C VAL A 307 19.62 -6.01 11.07
N PRO A 308 20.54 -6.76 10.43
CA PRO A 308 20.90 -8.12 10.83
C PRO A 308 21.48 -8.23 12.24
N HIS A 309 22.19 -7.22 12.71
CA HIS A 309 22.86 -7.27 14.01
C HIS A 309 21.94 -7.00 15.20
N ILE A 310 20.68 -6.62 14.94
CA ILE A 310 19.59 -6.45 15.93
C ILE A 310 18.44 -7.41 15.61
N HIS A 311 18.50 -8.16 14.50
CA HIS A 311 17.51 -9.13 14.07
C HIS A 311 16.10 -8.53 13.89
N PHE A 312 16.02 -7.43 13.15
CA PHE A 312 14.73 -6.85 12.78
C PHE A 312 14.63 -6.36 11.33
N PHE A 313 13.39 -6.19 10.89
CA PHE A 313 13.01 -5.62 9.61
C PHE A 313 12.10 -4.41 9.80
N VAL A 314 12.17 -3.47 8.86
CA VAL A 314 11.16 -2.43 8.66
C VAL A 314 10.58 -2.60 7.28
N VAL A 315 9.25 -2.67 7.19
CA VAL A 315 8.50 -2.81 5.93
C VAL A 315 7.24 -1.97 5.98
N HIS A 316 6.66 -1.67 4.83
CA HIS A 316 5.38 -0.96 4.84
C HIS A 316 4.21 -1.85 5.21
N ALA A 317 3.89 -2.88 4.41
CA ALA A 317 2.72 -3.71 4.67
C ALA A 317 3.04 -4.99 5.45
N GLY A 318 4.08 -5.74 5.07
CA GLY A 318 4.49 -6.93 5.80
C GLY A 318 5.52 -7.84 5.11
N LEU A 319 5.96 -8.86 5.85
CA LEU A 319 6.77 -9.98 5.37
C LEU A 319 6.14 -11.29 5.83
N LEU A 320 6.27 -12.34 5.04
CA LEU A 320 5.86 -13.68 5.45
C LEU A 320 7.01 -14.42 6.13
N PRO A 321 6.75 -15.19 7.20
CA PRO A 321 7.76 -16.02 7.85
C PRO A 321 8.06 -17.32 7.07
N SER A 322 7.11 -17.75 6.22
CA SER A 322 7.18 -18.97 5.41
C SER A 322 6.40 -18.81 4.09
N ASP A 323 6.65 -19.68 3.12
CA ASP A 323 5.79 -19.77 1.93
C ASP A 323 4.43 -20.38 2.33
N PRO A 324 3.32 -19.63 2.22
CA PRO A 324 2.01 -20.08 2.69
C PRO A 324 1.46 -21.30 1.94
N ARG A 325 2.09 -21.69 0.81
CA ARG A 325 1.71 -22.86 0.01
C ARG A 325 2.23 -24.18 0.59
N LEU A 326 3.15 -24.11 1.55
CA LEU A 326 3.77 -25.26 2.19
C LEU A 326 3.50 -25.22 3.71
N PRO A 327 3.47 -26.38 4.39
CA PRO A 327 3.46 -26.40 5.86
C PRO A 327 4.68 -25.66 6.44
N PRO A 328 4.57 -25.00 7.61
CA PRO A 328 5.71 -24.31 8.24
C PRO A 328 6.91 -25.22 8.56
N THR A 329 6.68 -26.52 8.76
CA THR A 329 7.71 -27.53 9.04
C THR A 329 8.27 -28.22 7.78
N ASP A 330 7.85 -27.80 6.58
CA ASP A 330 8.37 -28.36 5.33
C ASP A 330 9.85 -28.04 5.16
N ARG A 331 10.65 -29.02 4.75
CA ARG A 331 12.11 -28.89 4.60
C ARG A 331 12.58 -27.79 3.65
N ASN A 332 11.69 -27.24 2.81
CA ASN A 332 12.00 -26.14 1.91
C ASN A 332 11.65 -24.77 2.50
N GLN A 333 11.10 -24.72 3.72
CA GLN A 333 10.86 -23.47 4.43
C GLN A 333 12.17 -22.97 5.06
N PRO A 334 12.44 -21.66 5.02
CA PRO A 334 13.68 -21.10 5.53
C PRO A 334 13.85 -21.26 7.06
N LEU A 335 12.74 -21.44 7.80
CA LEU A 335 12.74 -21.60 9.25
C LEU A 335 12.64 -23.07 9.71
N ALA A 336 12.38 -24.01 8.81
CA ALA A 336 12.21 -25.43 9.16
C ALA A 336 13.52 -26.21 9.30
N HIS A 337 14.65 -25.59 8.99
CA HIS A 337 15.97 -26.18 9.10
C HIS A 337 17.00 -25.11 9.49
N ALA A 338 18.07 -25.53 10.15
CA ALA A 338 19.21 -24.64 10.34
C ALA A 338 19.71 -24.17 8.95
N PRO A 339 20.04 -22.88 8.77
CA PRO A 339 20.58 -22.38 7.52
C PRO A 339 21.84 -23.15 7.16
N ALA A 340 21.79 -23.87 6.05
CA ALA A 340 22.96 -24.61 5.62
C ALA A 340 23.92 -23.63 4.93
N PHE A 341 25.21 -23.66 5.31
CA PHE A 341 26.32 -23.15 4.48
C PHE A 341 26.44 -24.02 3.20
N THR A 342 25.38 -24.09 2.40
CA THR A 342 25.35 -24.91 1.21
C THR A 342 25.96 -24.13 0.07
N ARG A 343 26.95 -24.75 -0.57
CA ARG A 343 27.48 -24.41 -1.89
C ARG A 343 26.40 -24.27 -2.98
N ARG A 344 25.11 -24.45 -2.72
CA ARG A 344 24.02 -24.12 -3.66
C ARG A 344 23.69 -22.63 -3.74
N VAL A 345 24.18 -21.81 -2.80
CA VAL A 345 24.34 -20.36 -3.00
C VAL A 345 25.57 -20.06 -3.90
N PHE A 346 26.44 -21.06 -4.14
CA PHE A 346 27.74 -20.94 -4.83
C PHE A 346 28.02 -22.10 -5.80
N GLY A 347 27.12 -22.32 -6.76
CA GLY A 347 27.19 -23.49 -7.63
C GLY A 347 26.32 -23.42 -8.89
N GLY A 348 26.67 -22.51 -9.80
CA GLY A 348 26.14 -22.42 -11.16
C GLY A 348 26.76 -21.21 -11.84
N ALA A 349 27.80 -21.41 -12.63
CA ALA A 349 28.46 -20.33 -13.35
C ALA A 349 27.56 -19.84 -14.49
N ASP A 350 27.03 -18.63 -14.35
CA ASP A 350 26.75 -17.72 -15.45
C ASP A 350 27.29 -16.34 -15.06
N GLU A 351 27.92 -15.63 -16.00
CA GLU A 351 28.76 -14.43 -15.79
C GLU A 351 28.03 -13.21 -15.17
N GLY A 352 26.73 -13.31 -14.86
CA GLY A 352 25.94 -12.26 -14.22
C GLY A 352 25.88 -12.29 -12.68
N ASP A 353 26.03 -13.48 -12.05
CA ASP A 353 25.81 -13.66 -10.61
C ASP A 353 27.05 -13.40 -9.73
N THR A 354 28.22 -13.25 -10.34
CA THR A 354 29.48 -12.97 -9.64
C THR A 354 29.55 -11.58 -9.00
N VAL A 355 28.71 -10.63 -9.44
CA VAL A 355 28.65 -9.27 -8.88
C VAL A 355 27.81 -9.21 -7.60
N LEU A 356 26.74 -10.01 -7.49
CA LEU A 356 25.91 -10.08 -6.28
C LEU A 356 26.63 -10.85 -5.16
N LEU A 357 27.34 -11.92 -5.54
CA LEU A 357 28.18 -12.73 -4.66
C LEU A 357 29.36 -11.95 -4.07
N SER A 358 30.05 -11.16 -4.89
CA SER A 358 31.16 -10.32 -4.40
C SER A 358 30.68 -9.20 -3.48
N ARG A 359 29.45 -8.70 -3.65
CA ARG A 359 28.83 -7.69 -2.76
C ARG A 359 28.35 -8.27 -1.43
N LEU A 360 27.71 -9.45 -1.45
CA LEU A 360 27.29 -10.15 -0.23
C LEU A 360 28.49 -10.65 0.57
N GLN A 361 29.52 -11.17 -0.10
CA GLN A 361 30.75 -11.63 0.54
C GLN A 361 31.62 -10.48 1.08
N ALA A 362 31.58 -9.30 0.45
CA ALA A 362 32.23 -8.09 0.97
C ALA A 362 31.49 -7.44 2.15
N HIS A 363 30.19 -7.72 2.35
CA HIS A 363 29.37 -7.18 3.45
C HIS A 363 29.21 -8.15 4.63
N LEU A 364 29.35 -9.46 4.41
CA LEU A 364 29.13 -10.48 5.44
C LEU A 364 30.42 -10.96 6.15
N LEU A 365 31.62 -10.69 5.63
CA LEU A 365 32.88 -11.15 6.22
C LEU A 365 33.99 -10.07 6.19
N PRO A 366 34.67 -9.78 7.31
CA PRO A 366 35.92 -9.01 7.30
C PRO A 366 37.01 -9.76 6.50
N GLN A 367 37.72 -9.05 5.61
CA GLN A 367 38.57 -9.61 4.55
C GLN A 367 39.79 -10.46 4.96
N GLU A 368 40.04 -10.76 6.24
CA GLU A 368 41.31 -11.41 6.64
C GLU A 368 41.25 -12.91 6.98
N SER A 369 40.08 -13.52 7.20
CA SER A 369 40.01 -14.91 7.71
C SER A 369 39.78 -15.99 6.64
N ALA A 370 39.57 -15.63 5.36
CA ALA A 370 39.19 -16.58 4.31
C ALA A 370 40.36 -17.34 3.66
N LYS A 371 41.41 -17.68 4.41
CA LYS A 371 42.49 -18.56 3.93
C LYS A 371 42.72 -19.68 4.93
N ASN A 372 42.25 -20.88 4.55
CA ASN A 372 42.55 -22.19 5.11
C ASN A 372 41.76 -22.63 6.36
N SER A 373 40.61 -23.29 6.16
CA SER A 373 40.39 -24.71 6.53
C SER A 373 38.89 -25.06 6.45
N PHE A 374 38.51 -25.85 5.45
CA PHE A 374 37.21 -26.51 5.37
C PHE A 374 37.28 -27.84 6.12
N ALA A 375 36.96 -27.83 7.40
CA ALA A 375 36.63 -29.01 8.18
C ALA A 375 35.34 -28.72 8.94
N ALA A 376 34.49 -29.74 9.11
CA ALA A 376 33.22 -29.66 9.83
C ALA A 376 33.42 -28.91 11.16
N PHE A 377 32.85 -27.70 11.23
CA PHE A 377 32.95 -26.82 12.38
C PHE A 377 32.21 -27.46 13.56
N LYS A 378 32.95 -27.85 14.59
CA LYS A 378 32.39 -28.14 15.93
C LYS A 378 32.70 -26.94 16.80
N PRO A 379 31.71 -26.22 17.33
CA PRO A 379 31.98 -24.99 18.04
C PRO A 379 32.56 -25.26 19.43
N SER A 380 33.48 -24.37 19.82
CA SER A 380 34.03 -24.22 21.17
C SER A 380 33.37 -23.03 21.89
N ARG A 381 33.41 -22.99 23.23
CA ARG A 381 32.55 -22.17 24.10
C ARG A 381 32.50 -20.63 23.88
N ASP A 382 33.49 -19.99 23.25
CA ASP A 382 33.43 -18.56 22.85
C ASP A 382 33.03 -18.37 21.37
N SER A 383 33.13 -19.44 20.56
CA SER A 383 32.71 -19.46 19.15
C SER A 383 31.22 -19.76 18.93
N ASP A 384 30.47 -20.08 19.99
CA ASP A 384 29.02 -20.35 19.91
C ASP A 384 28.21 -19.08 19.58
N THR A 385 28.53 -17.92 20.19
CA THR A 385 27.71 -16.71 19.99
C THR A 385 27.88 -16.08 18.61
N SER A 386 29.11 -15.98 18.10
CA SER A 386 29.37 -15.46 16.75
C SER A 386 28.85 -16.41 15.66
N ALA A 387 28.93 -17.72 15.86
CA ALA A 387 28.39 -18.68 14.91
C ALA A 387 26.86 -18.65 14.86
N ILE A 388 26.18 -18.54 16.02
CA ILE A 388 24.73 -18.35 16.08
C ILE A 388 24.33 -17.04 15.38
N GLU A 389 25.05 -15.95 15.63
CA GLU A 389 24.82 -14.67 14.96
C GLU A 389 24.92 -14.79 13.43
N ASP A 390 25.95 -15.46 12.90
CA ASP A 390 26.10 -15.67 11.46
C ASP A 390 25.00 -16.57 10.88
N LEU A 391 24.58 -17.61 11.61
CA LEU A 391 23.44 -18.44 11.22
C LEU A 391 22.14 -17.63 11.19
N ARG A 392 21.90 -16.73 12.14
CA ARG A 392 20.71 -15.85 12.13
C ARG A 392 20.69 -14.93 10.93
N ARG A 393 21.83 -14.37 10.56
CA ARG A 393 21.95 -13.55 9.34
C ARG A 393 21.60 -14.34 8.09
N LEU A 394 22.06 -15.59 8.00
CA LEU A 394 21.70 -16.49 6.90
C LEU A 394 20.20 -16.84 6.91
N GLN A 395 19.62 -17.08 8.09
CA GLN A 395 18.18 -17.33 8.23
C GLN A 395 17.35 -16.14 7.75
N GLU A 396 17.70 -14.93 8.20
CA GLU A 396 17.01 -13.70 7.83
C GLU A 396 17.14 -13.39 6.34
N ALA A 397 18.32 -13.64 5.76
CA ALA A 397 18.51 -13.56 4.32
C ALA A 397 17.60 -14.56 3.59
N ALA A 398 17.45 -15.79 4.11
CA ALA A 398 16.56 -16.81 3.54
C ALA A 398 15.07 -16.42 3.64
N ILE A 399 14.62 -15.75 4.71
CA ILE A 399 13.26 -15.18 4.79
C ILE A 399 13.01 -14.24 3.60
N LEU A 400 14.01 -13.43 3.24
CA LEU A 400 13.89 -12.47 2.14
C LEU A 400 14.01 -13.14 0.74
N SER A 401 14.91 -14.11 0.58
CA SER A 401 15.21 -14.71 -0.74
C SER A 401 14.36 -15.92 -1.09
N ASP A 402 14.09 -16.80 -0.11
CA ASP A 402 13.58 -18.14 -0.38
C ASP A 402 12.06 -18.17 -0.44
N ILE A 403 11.40 -17.18 0.20
CA ILE A 403 9.96 -16.99 0.16
C ILE A 403 9.59 -16.14 -1.08
N PRO A 404 8.95 -16.71 -2.11
CA PRO A 404 8.70 -15.98 -3.37
C PRO A 404 7.87 -14.71 -3.20
N GLN A 405 6.95 -14.71 -2.24
CA GLN A 405 6.08 -13.59 -1.92
C GLN A 405 6.87 -12.40 -1.34
N ASN A 406 7.95 -12.63 -0.59
CA ASN A 406 8.78 -11.55 -0.05
C ASN A 406 9.67 -10.89 -1.13
N ARG A 407 9.80 -11.52 -2.30
CA ARG A 407 10.47 -10.96 -3.49
C ARG A 407 9.54 -10.19 -4.41
N ASP A 408 8.23 -10.24 -4.17
CA ASP A 408 7.22 -9.55 -4.97
C ASP A 408 6.93 -8.17 -4.35
N PRO A 409 7.28 -7.06 -5.02
CA PRO A 409 7.02 -5.71 -4.54
C PRO A 409 5.56 -5.44 -4.22
N TRP A 410 4.64 -5.99 -5.01
CA TRP A 410 3.21 -5.79 -4.79
C TRP A 410 2.79 -6.39 -3.46
N VAL A 411 3.32 -7.57 -3.11
CA VAL A 411 3.04 -8.24 -1.84
C VAL A 411 3.56 -7.41 -0.66
N VAL A 412 4.84 -7.03 -0.67
CA VAL A 412 5.48 -6.28 0.43
C VAL A 412 4.80 -4.93 0.69
N LEU A 413 4.23 -4.33 -0.37
CA LEU A 413 3.54 -3.03 -0.30
C LEU A 413 2.05 -3.12 0.04
N ASN A 414 1.38 -4.27 -0.16
CA ASN A 414 -0.09 -4.32 -0.08
C ASN A 414 -0.64 -5.45 0.79
N MET A 415 0.19 -6.36 1.31
CA MET A 415 -0.28 -7.50 2.08
C MET A 415 -0.96 -7.09 3.40
N ARG A 416 -2.10 -7.71 3.69
CA ARG A 416 -2.75 -7.68 5.00
C ARG A 416 -2.95 -9.06 5.58
N SER A 417 -3.39 -10.00 4.75
CA SER A 417 -3.76 -11.34 5.17
C SER A 417 -3.39 -12.40 4.11
N VAL A 418 -3.42 -13.66 4.51
CA VAL A 418 -3.25 -14.84 3.64
C VAL A 418 -4.54 -15.66 3.65
N THR A 419 -5.12 -15.92 2.48
CA THR A 419 -6.40 -16.63 2.37
C THR A 419 -6.27 -18.11 2.71
N LYS A 420 -7.18 -18.66 3.52
CA LYS A 420 -7.21 -20.10 3.89
C LYS A 420 -7.34 -21.03 2.67
N LYS A 421 -8.26 -20.74 1.73
CA LYS A 421 -8.61 -21.67 0.63
C LYS A 421 -7.58 -21.78 -0.51
N LYS A 422 -6.78 -20.73 -0.74
CA LYS A 422 -5.86 -20.66 -1.91
C LYS A 422 -4.42 -20.30 -1.54
N HIS A 423 -4.13 -20.11 -0.25
CA HIS A 423 -2.81 -19.69 0.24
C HIS A 423 -2.28 -18.43 -0.47
N LYS A 424 -3.19 -17.53 -0.88
CA LYS A 424 -2.86 -16.30 -1.59
C LYS A 424 -2.77 -15.15 -0.61
N VAL A 425 -1.74 -14.35 -0.79
CA VAL A 425 -1.63 -13.03 -0.17
C VAL A 425 -2.76 -12.14 -0.68
N THR A 426 -3.37 -11.38 0.23
CA THR A 426 -4.43 -10.43 -0.07
C THR A 426 -4.23 -9.13 0.70
N ARG A 427 -4.71 -8.04 0.09
CA ARG A 427 -4.81 -6.70 0.70
C ARG A 427 -6.13 -6.46 1.43
N GLU A 428 -7.00 -7.47 1.49
CA GLU A 428 -8.29 -7.44 2.18
C GLU A 428 -8.06 -7.90 3.62
N GLY A 429 -8.31 -7.00 4.58
CA GLY A 429 -8.05 -7.28 6.00
C GLY A 429 -9.03 -8.28 6.62
N ASP A 430 -10.24 -8.32 6.10
CA ASP A 430 -11.36 -9.18 6.50
C ASP A 430 -11.27 -10.61 5.94
N LYS A 431 -10.29 -10.91 5.07
CA LYS A 431 -10.21 -12.22 4.40
C LYS A 431 -8.91 -12.95 4.68
N GLY A 432 -9.05 -14.04 5.43
CA GLY A 432 -7.95 -14.94 5.75
C GLY A 432 -7.23 -14.54 7.03
N THR A 433 -6.06 -15.13 7.24
CA THR A 433 -5.28 -14.92 8.46
C THR A 433 -4.36 -13.72 8.30
N PRO A 434 -4.38 -12.72 9.20
CA PRO A 434 -3.44 -11.61 9.17
C PRO A 434 -1.99 -12.12 9.13
N TRP A 435 -1.16 -11.54 8.27
CA TRP A 435 0.23 -11.99 8.14
C TRP A 435 1.01 -11.84 9.44
N SER A 436 0.69 -10.81 10.24
CA SER A 436 1.32 -10.56 11.54
C SER A 436 1.00 -11.67 12.55
N LYS A 437 -0.18 -12.29 12.47
CA LYS A 437 -0.53 -13.46 13.29
C LYS A 437 0.36 -14.65 12.90
N LEU A 438 0.46 -14.95 11.60
CA LEU A 438 1.36 -16.01 11.09
C LEU A 438 2.82 -15.77 11.49
N TRP A 439 3.29 -14.53 11.38
CA TRP A 439 4.64 -14.14 11.80
C TRP A 439 4.89 -14.47 13.27
N ASN A 440 4.02 -14.02 14.19
CA ASN A 440 4.23 -14.27 15.61
C ASN A 440 4.11 -15.77 15.97
N GLU A 441 3.19 -16.50 15.35
CA GLU A 441 3.06 -17.96 15.53
C GLU A 441 4.38 -18.68 15.21
N GLU A 442 5.00 -18.40 14.06
CA GLU A 442 6.27 -19.02 13.66
C GLU A 442 7.46 -18.52 14.49
N MET A 443 7.53 -17.24 14.81
CA MET A 443 8.59 -16.71 15.67
C MET A 443 8.53 -17.30 17.10
N ASN A 444 7.34 -17.63 17.60
CA ASN A 444 7.18 -18.33 18.88
C ASN A 444 7.57 -19.82 18.81
N ALA A 445 7.49 -20.42 17.62
CA ALA A 445 7.92 -21.78 17.37
C ALA A 445 9.46 -21.93 17.28
N CYS A 446 10.20 -20.85 17.06
CA CYS A 446 11.67 -20.85 17.03
C CYS A 446 12.31 -21.18 18.39
N LYS A 447 13.10 -22.27 18.47
CA LYS A 447 13.76 -22.77 19.72
C LYS A 447 15.30 -22.73 19.70
N GLY A 448 15.90 -22.11 18.70
CA GLY A 448 17.35 -22.07 18.47
C GLY A 448 17.83 -23.15 17.50
N TYR A 449 19.12 -23.14 17.15
CA TYR A 449 19.68 -24.07 16.15
C TYR A 449 20.10 -25.44 16.71
N ASP A 450 20.30 -25.57 18.03
CA ASP A 450 20.77 -26.79 18.71
C ASP A 450 19.66 -27.84 18.87
N VAL A 451 18.83 -28.01 17.86
CA VAL A 451 17.74 -28.99 17.91
C VAL A 451 18.27 -30.32 17.37
N GLU A 452 18.50 -31.28 18.27
CA GLU A 452 18.40 -32.70 17.91
C GLU A 452 17.02 -32.89 17.28
N ALA A 453 17.00 -32.99 15.95
CA ALA A 453 15.79 -32.93 15.15
C ALA A 453 14.68 -33.84 15.70
N ALA A 454 13.58 -33.20 16.10
CA ALA A 454 12.22 -33.71 16.05
C ALA A 454 12.07 -35.20 16.40
N THR A 455 12.07 -35.54 17.69
CA THR A 455 11.41 -36.77 18.15
C THR A 455 10.29 -36.47 19.14
N ARG A 456 9.06 -36.68 18.63
CA ARG A 456 7.82 -37.11 19.31
C ARG A 456 7.05 -36.08 20.14
N SER A 457 5.99 -35.60 19.49
CA SER A 457 4.59 -35.52 19.96
C SER A 457 4.30 -34.86 21.31
N GLU A 458 3.74 -33.65 21.23
CA GLU A 458 2.75 -33.10 22.18
C GLU A 458 1.59 -32.48 21.36
N PRO A 459 0.34 -32.44 21.86
CA PRO A 459 -0.86 -32.30 21.03
C PRO A 459 -1.23 -30.88 20.57
N ARG A 460 -0.41 -29.84 20.79
CA ARG A 460 -0.72 -28.46 20.37
C ARG A 460 0.53 -27.62 20.06
N GLY A 461 1.14 -27.83 18.89
CA GLY A 461 2.17 -26.95 18.33
C GLY A 461 3.35 -27.66 17.66
N TYR A 462 4.08 -26.94 16.80
CA TYR A 462 5.34 -27.39 16.18
C TYR A 462 6.51 -26.53 16.66
N GLU A 463 7.71 -27.09 16.65
CA GLU A 463 8.95 -26.38 16.98
C GLU A 463 9.82 -26.24 15.73
N LEU A 464 10.53 -25.11 15.63
CA LEU A 464 11.37 -24.76 14.49
C LEU A 464 12.83 -24.53 14.94
N PRO A 465 13.83 -25.05 14.19
CA PRO A 465 15.25 -24.84 14.48
C PRO A 465 15.71 -23.46 13.97
N CYS A 466 15.14 -22.40 14.52
CA CYS A 466 15.38 -21.02 14.15
C CYS A 466 15.49 -20.12 15.39
N HIS A 467 15.93 -18.88 15.17
CA HIS A 467 15.77 -17.80 16.14
C HIS A 467 14.74 -16.77 15.66
N PRO A 468 13.99 -16.13 16.57
CA PRO A 468 12.98 -15.16 16.18
C PRO A 468 13.58 -13.86 15.60
N ALA A 469 12.80 -13.12 14.83
CA ALA A 469 13.13 -11.80 14.33
C ALA A 469 11.92 -10.85 14.49
N THR A 470 12.19 -9.56 14.69
CA THR A 470 11.14 -8.54 14.89
C THR A 470 10.80 -7.83 13.58
N VAL A 471 9.54 -7.53 13.30
CA VAL A 471 9.14 -6.70 12.15
C VAL A 471 8.40 -5.46 12.63
N VAL A 472 8.83 -4.28 12.19
CA VAL A 472 8.11 -3.01 12.39
C VAL A 472 7.43 -2.61 11.08
N TYR A 473 6.16 -2.24 11.12
CA TYR A 473 5.37 -2.01 9.91
C TYR A 473 4.24 -0.98 10.04
N GLY A 474 3.70 -0.59 8.89
CA GLY A 474 2.62 0.36 8.67
C GLY A 474 1.35 -0.30 8.10
N HIS A 475 0.64 0.36 7.19
CA HIS A 475 -0.45 -0.22 6.36
C HIS A 475 -1.57 -0.96 7.11
N ALA A 476 -1.82 -0.58 8.37
CA ALA A 476 -2.63 -1.34 9.32
C ALA A 476 -3.67 -0.49 10.07
N ALA A 477 -3.98 0.72 9.58
CA ALA A 477 -4.85 1.71 10.21
C ALA A 477 -6.15 1.14 10.78
N THR A 478 -6.78 0.19 10.08
CA THR A 478 -8.03 -0.44 10.51
C THR A 478 -7.91 -1.17 11.84
N ARG A 479 -6.71 -1.68 12.16
CA ARG A 479 -6.39 -2.39 13.40
C ARG A 479 -5.88 -1.45 14.50
N GLY A 480 -5.56 -0.21 14.16
CA GLY A 480 -4.97 0.75 15.10
C GLY A 480 -3.57 0.31 15.55
N LEU A 481 -3.26 0.53 16.83
CA LEU A 481 -1.97 0.16 17.39
C LEU A 481 -1.92 -1.37 17.59
N ASP A 482 -1.08 -2.06 16.83
CA ASP A 482 -0.98 -3.52 16.82
C ASP A 482 0.41 -3.97 17.26
N ILE A 483 0.58 -4.11 18.56
CA ILE A 483 1.87 -4.36 19.21
C ILE A 483 1.89 -5.79 19.74
N LYS A 484 2.71 -6.64 19.12
CA LYS A 484 2.92 -8.05 19.49
C LYS A 484 4.39 -8.31 19.79
N ARG A 485 4.71 -9.50 20.34
CA ARG A 485 6.08 -9.83 20.75
C ARG A 485 7.12 -9.69 19.63
N TRP A 486 6.77 -10.08 18.40
CA TRP A 486 7.68 -10.12 17.25
C TRP A 486 7.21 -9.27 16.06
N SER A 487 6.10 -8.54 16.20
CA SER A 487 5.59 -7.67 15.15
C SER A 487 4.98 -6.39 15.74
N MET A 488 5.37 -5.23 15.22
CA MET A 488 5.00 -3.92 15.73
C MET A 488 4.36 -3.07 14.62
N GLY A 489 3.03 -2.98 14.62
CA GLY A 489 2.25 -2.16 13.69
C GLY A 489 2.02 -0.75 14.23
N LEU A 490 2.52 0.27 13.52
CA LEU A 490 2.53 1.67 13.96
C LEU A 490 1.54 2.57 13.21
N ASP A 491 0.91 2.08 12.14
CA ASP A 491 -0.15 2.81 11.45
C ASP A 491 -1.42 2.84 12.32
N THR A 492 -1.52 3.88 13.14
CA THR A 492 -2.65 4.13 14.03
C THR A 492 -3.74 4.99 13.38
N GLY A 493 -3.69 5.21 12.07
CA GLY A 493 -4.70 5.93 11.31
C GLY A 493 -4.67 7.45 11.50
N CYS A 494 -3.49 8.08 11.51
CA CYS A 494 -3.36 9.54 11.63
C CYS A 494 -4.21 10.28 10.59
N LEU A 495 -4.25 9.77 9.36
CA LEU A 495 -5.07 10.28 8.27
C LEU A 495 -6.57 10.40 8.64
N TYR A 496 -7.08 9.50 9.47
CA TYR A 496 -8.50 9.41 9.85
C TYR A 496 -8.79 10.13 11.17
N GLY A 497 -8.04 11.19 11.49
CA GLY A 497 -8.20 11.97 12.74
C GLY A 497 -7.81 11.24 14.02
N ARG A 498 -7.14 10.09 13.93
CA ARG A 498 -6.67 9.32 15.10
C ARG A 498 -5.32 9.84 15.58
N LYS A 499 -4.27 9.03 15.50
CA LYS A 499 -2.95 9.38 16.03
C LYS A 499 -1.84 9.08 15.03
N LEU A 500 -0.78 9.87 15.07
CA LEU A 500 0.53 9.50 14.52
C LEU A 500 1.35 8.93 15.67
N THR A 501 1.89 7.73 15.49
CA THR A 501 2.52 6.95 16.56
C THR A 501 3.97 6.63 16.25
N ALA A 502 4.80 6.73 17.27
CA ALA A 502 6.19 6.31 17.27
C ALA A 502 6.46 5.22 18.32
N LEU A 503 7.32 4.27 17.96
CA LEU A 503 8.00 3.35 18.86
C LEU A 503 9.42 3.86 19.11
N VAL A 504 9.75 4.12 20.37
CA VAL A 504 11.05 4.65 20.79
C VAL A 504 11.82 3.56 21.52
N LEU A 505 13.04 3.28 21.07
CA LEU A 505 13.99 2.37 21.70
C LEU A 505 15.15 3.16 22.31
N ASN A 506 15.45 2.88 23.58
CA ASN A 506 16.58 3.46 24.31
C ASN A 506 17.33 2.38 25.12
N ASN A 507 18.57 2.68 25.48
CA ASN A 507 19.38 1.81 26.33
C ASN A 507 18.83 1.83 27.78
N SER A 508 18.82 0.68 28.46
CA SER A 508 18.12 0.45 29.74
C SER A 508 18.55 1.30 30.95
N THR A 509 19.40 2.32 30.79
CA THR A 509 19.76 3.22 31.90
C THR A 509 18.67 4.28 32.17
N ASP A 510 17.71 4.44 31.27
CA ASP A 510 16.61 5.40 31.39
C ASP A 510 15.32 4.69 31.85
N SER A 511 14.82 5.09 33.02
CA SER A 511 13.75 4.43 33.79
C SER A 511 12.32 4.71 33.30
N GLY A 512 12.15 5.24 32.08
CA GLY A 512 10.84 5.49 31.49
C GLY A 512 10.24 4.23 30.85
N VAL A 513 9.54 3.41 31.63
CA VAL A 513 8.83 2.22 31.14
C VAL A 513 7.34 2.57 30.99
N ASP A 514 6.83 2.53 29.75
CA ASP A 514 5.39 2.64 29.51
C ASP A 514 4.80 1.23 29.35
N ASP A 515 3.70 0.99 30.06
CA ASP A 515 2.90 -0.23 29.93
C ASP A 515 1.96 -0.10 28.73
N VAL A 516 1.98 -1.08 27.82
CA VAL A 516 1.01 -1.15 26.71
C VAL A 516 -0.16 -2.04 27.14
N TRP A 517 -1.37 -1.61 26.76
CA TRP A 517 -2.59 -2.38 26.97
C TRP A 517 -2.65 -3.50 25.93
N ASP A 518 -2.88 -4.71 26.42
CA ASP A 518 -3.02 -5.90 25.59
C ASP A 518 -4.40 -5.90 24.91
N ASN A 519 -4.42 -6.05 23.59
CA ASN A 519 -5.63 -6.37 22.81
C ASN A 519 -5.51 -7.81 22.24
N GLU A 520 -4.78 -8.71 22.92
CA GLU A 520 -4.65 -10.12 22.51
C GLU A 520 -6.01 -10.86 22.42
N ASP A 521 -7.09 -10.32 23.00
CA ASP A 521 -8.37 -11.04 23.18
C ASP A 521 -9.53 -10.68 22.22
N ASP A 522 -9.32 -9.94 21.11
CA ASP A 522 -10.45 -9.52 20.24
C ASP A 522 -10.72 -10.45 19.02
N TRP A 523 -10.35 -11.74 19.08
CA TRP A 523 -10.55 -12.66 17.94
C TRP A 523 -10.86 -14.12 18.28
N ASP A 524 -11.65 -14.37 19.33
CA ASP A 524 -12.40 -15.62 19.45
C ASP A 524 -13.88 -15.31 19.22
N GLU A 525 -14.38 -15.57 18.00
CA GLU A 525 -15.75 -15.97 17.67
C GLU A 525 -15.87 -16.11 16.13
N ASP A 526 -15.41 -17.25 15.61
CA ASP A 526 -16.12 -17.93 14.53
C ASP A 526 -16.71 -19.18 15.20
N GLU A 527 -17.76 -19.01 16.03
CA GLU A 527 -18.65 -20.12 16.38
C GLU A 527 -19.86 -20.05 15.45
N ASP A 528 -20.11 -21.20 14.83
CA ASP A 528 -21.16 -21.46 13.89
C ASP A 528 -22.54 -21.10 14.49
N GLU A 529 -23.38 -20.43 13.70
CA GLU A 529 -24.80 -20.23 13.98
C GLU A 529 -25.47 -21.58 14.25
N ASP A 530 -25.76 -21.88 15.51
CA ASP A 530 -26.86 -22.77 15.89
C ASP A 530 -27.61 -22.09 17.05
N ASP A 531 -28.86 -21.71 16.75
CA ASP A 531 -29.87 -21.25 17.71
C ASP A 531 -29.96 -22.21 18.91
N ASP A 532 -29.92 -21.67 20.13
CA ASP A 532 -30.85 -22.02 21.21
C ASP A 532 -30.73 -21.01 22.36
N GLU A 533 -31.87 -20.41 22.73
CA GLU A 533 -32.05 -19.54 23.89
C GLU A 533 -31.79 -20.30 25.20
N GLU A 534 -31.09 -19.71 26.17
CA GLU A 534 -31.48 -19.73 27.59
C GLU A 534 -30.63 -18.75 28.42
N ASP A 535 -31.31 -17.89 29.18
CA ASP A 535 -30.77 -16.96 30.17
C ASP A 535 -30.12 -17.72 31.33
N ASP A 536 -28.95 -17.28 31.81
CA ASP A 536 -28.58 -17.37 33.23
C ASP A 536 -27.52 -16.32 33.61
N ASP A 537 -27.84 -15.56 34.65
CA ASP A 537 -27.05 -14.47 35.24
C ASP A 537 -25.79 -14.99 35.94
N ASP A 538 -24.61 -14.72 35.39
CA ASP A 538 -23.35 -14.67 36.14
C ASP A 538 -22.47 -13.53 35.57
N GLU A 539 -22.44 -12.38 36.25
CA GLU A 539 -21.45 -11.32 36.00
C GLU A 539 -20.03 -11.84 36.34
N GLU A 540 -19.41 -12.58 35.42
CA GLU A 540 -17.97 -12.82 35.46
C GLU A 540 -17.26 -11.47 35.30
N ALA A 541 -16.54 -11.07 36.35
CA ALA A 541 -15.74 -9.87 36.36
C ALA A 541 -14.72 -9.90 35.22
N ILE A 542 -14.96 -9.11 34.17
CA ILE A 542 -14.04 -8.88 33.05
C ILE A 542 -12.61 -8.67 33.60
N PRO A 543 -11.65 -9.56 33.28
CA PRO A 543 -10.28 -9.43 33.76
C PRO A 543 -9.72 -8.08 33.33
N ARG A 544 -9.26 -7.27 34.29
CA ARG A 544 -8.58 -6.01 33.97
C ARG A 544 -7.34 -6.31 33.13
N PRO A 545 -7.14 -5.66 31.97
CA PRO A 545 -6.03 -5.97 31.08
C PRO A 545 -4.69 -5.79 31.80
N ARG A 546 -3.83 -6.82 31.72
CA ARG A 546 -2.53 -6.84 32.39
C ARG A 546 -1.56 -5.98 31.61
N ARG A 547 -1.07 -4.93 32.25
CA ARG A 547 0.04 -4.09 31.78
C ARG A 547 1.29 -4.95 31.54
N LYS A 548 1.67 -5.16 30.27
CA LYS A 548 2.89 -5.87 29.88
C LYS A 548 3.96 -4.86 29.46
N ARG A 549 5.19 -5.07 29.91
CA ARG A 549 6.36 -4.32 29.42
C ARG A 549 6.55 -4.61 27.93
N LEU A 550 6.66 -3.55 27.14
CA LEU A 550 6.96 -3.68 25.72
C LEU A 550 8.36 -4.26 25.53
N GLN A 551 8.46 -5.38 24.82
CA GLN A 551 9.73 -6.05 24.54
C GLN A 551 10.07 -5.91 23.06
N PHE A 552 11.31 -5.53 22.76
CA PHE A 552 11.83 -5.43 21.39
C PHE A 552 13.06 -6.32 21.22
N GLY A 553 13.10 -7.10 20.15
CA GLY A 553 14.17 -8.04 19.87
C GLY A 553 14.29 -9.16 20.90
N ASP A 554 15.48 -9.71 21.03
CA ASP A 554 15.76 -10.90 21.82
C ASP A 554 15.48 -10.72 23.32
N PRO A 555 15.07 -11.80 24.01
CA PRO A 555 14.98 -11.79 25.47
C PRO A 555 16.33 -11.39 26.09
N GLY A 556 16.32 -10.35 26.93
CA GLY A 556 17.54 -9.86 27.60
C GLY A 556 18.35 -8.81 26.84
N SER A 557 17.85 -8.29 25.71
CA SER A 557 18.48 -7.24 24.89
C SER A 557 18.76 -5.92 25.64
N ARG A 558 18.27 -5.74 26.87
CA ARG A 558 18.37 -4.50 27.67
C ARG A 558 17.89 -3.25 26.90
N VAL A 559 17.01 -3.43 25.92
CA VAL A 559 16.35 -2.34 25.21
C VAL A 559 15.06 -2.02 25.95
N ASN A 560 14.90 -0.76 26.35
CA ASN A 560 13.63 -0.24 26.80
C ASN A 560 12.87 0.29 25.58
N ALA A 561 11.58 -0.01 25.50
CA ALA A 561 10.72 0.35 24.40
C ALA A 561 9.51 1.13 24.93
N LYS A 562 9.16 2.22 24.26
CA LYS A 562 8.05 3.12 24.63
C LYS A 562 7.26 3.54 23.40
N ILE A 563 5.94 3.70 23.57
CA ILE A 563 5.07 4.27 22.53
C ILE A 563 4.82 5.76 22.83
N VAL A 564 4.96 6.59 21.81
CA VAL A 564 4.63 8.02 21.87
C VAL A 564 3.72 8.36 20.71
N SER A 565 2.61 9.02 20.98
CA SER A 565 1.65 9.38 19.93
C SER A 565 1.13 10.80 20.07
N VAL A 566 0.84 11.44 18.95
CA VAL A 566 0.14 12.73 18.86
C VAL A 566 -1.20 12.56 18.16
N LYS A 567 -2.22 13.30 18.60
CA LYS A 567 -3.52 13.33 17.93
C LYS A 567 -3.42 14.07 16.59
N CYS A 568 -3.98 13.50 15.52
CA CYS A 568 -4.03 14.11 14.21
C CYS A 568 -5.36 14.86 13.97
N PRO A 569 -5.36 15.92 13.15
CA PRO A 569 -6.61 16.53 12.70
C PRO A 569 -7.37 15.56 11.78
N ASN A 570 -8.69 15.70 11.75
CA ASN A 570 -9.53 14.95 10.81
C ASN A 570 -9.58 15.72 9.49
N ILE A 571 -9.09 15.11 8.42
CA ILE A 571 -9.03 15.77 7.10
C ILE A 571 -10.43 15.96 6.50
N ASP A 572 -11.39 15.11 6.87
CA ASP A 572 -12.76 15.21 6.37
C ASP A 572 -13.54 16.41 6.95
N ASP A 573 -13.02 17.09 7.99
CA ASP A 573 -13.67 18.24 8.64
C ASP A 573 -13.19 19.62 8.10
N ASP A 574 -12.18 19.66 7.22
CA ASP A 574 -11.54 20.90 6.73
C ASP A 574 -11.96 21.31 5.28
N ASP A 575 -12.93 20.61 4.67
CA ASP A 575 -13.45 20.89 3.32
C ASP A 575 -14.72 21.78 3.27
N ASP A 576 -15.12 22.41 4.39
CA ASP A 576 -16.26 23.36 4.49
C ASP A 576 -15.89 24.84 4.24
#